data_AF-A0A2H0BRA9-F1
#
_entry.id   AF-A0A2H0BRA9-F1
#
_cell.length_a   1.000
_cell.length_b   1.000
_cell.length_c   1.000
_cell.angle_alpha   90.00
_cell.angle_beta   90.00
_cell.angle_gamma   90.00
#
_symmetry.space_group_name_H-M   'P 1'
#
loop_
_entity.id
_entity.type
_entity.pdbx_description
1 polymer ?
#
loop_
_entity_poly.entity_id
_entity_poly.type
_entity_poly.pdbx_seq_one_letter_code
_entity_poly.pdbx_strand_id
1 'polypeptide(L)'
;MTEKEQSGSVLTESHERWLSNFIQEARRAEVISNDDLLKTYPPSKIFEGYTEEPDSRAKLLSAIFHFGEATAKNLDGQTCTTLFDKALEAKDLTADQIFEVVTADEIVRVLDQKAVWGLVRDTHWFERKPDEKKRALMEHALSSMIKEGLGGEGSGKWSFLVEAFGLEAFMADYMPSELRTKILMHAYTMGKRGVMLTADVILDEDAAPPSVLVKHVPLDVLHKALDAAADKFDWIESEQVATEPHPAEEDSSPEKPAESAPPPKIPTPVTPKAGPLMLEDDDDGPELVIGGGDETLVGDVPDLAEKDEGYDDKAEAKPKKRGGSLKPPPLPNKSK
;
A
#
# COMPACT_ATOMS: atom_id res chain seq x y z
N MET A 1 7.05 -17.14 27.27
CA MET A 1 6.40 -17.14 25.94
C MET A 1 6.43 -15.70 25.49
N THR A 2 7.36 -15.40 24.61
CA THR A 2 7.68 -14.06 24.13
C THR A 2 6.83 -13.75 22.91
N GLU A 3 6.02 -12.71 23.01
CA GLU A 3 5.26 -12.09 21.92
C GLU A 3 6.23 -11.39 20.95
N LYS A 4 6.90 -12.16 20.09
CA LYS A 4 7.79 -11.58 19.06
C LYS A 4 7.82 -12.38 17.75
N GLU A 5 6.65 -12.83 17.31
CA GLU A 5 6.43 -13.37 15.95
C GLU A 5 5.19 -12.72 15.31
N GLN A 6 5.00 -11.42 15.51
CA GLN A 6 4.03 -10.65 14.74
C GLN A 6 4.76 -9.93 13.59
N SER A 7 4.44 -10.36 12.36
CA SER A 7 4.68 -9.66 11.09
C SER A 7 6.12 -9.19 10.85
N GLY A 8 7.04 -10.12 10.64
CA GLY A 8 8.36 -9.83 10.11
C GLY A 8 8.44 -10.25 8.64
N SER A 9 7.84 -9.48 7.73
CA SER A 9 8.07 -9.69 6.29
C SER A 9 9.58 -9.69 6.03
N VAL A 10 10.05 -10.62 5.21
CA VAL A 10 11.49 -10.83 4.92
C VAL A 10 11.95 -9.92 3.76
N LEU A 11 11.04 -9.13 3.19
CA LEU A 11 11.28 -8.24 2.05
C LEU A 11 12.14 -7.04 2.44
N THR A 12 13.07 -6.68 1.56
CA THR A 12 14.05 -5.61 1.80
C THR A 12 13.45 -4.23 1.60
N GLU A 13 12.55 -4.07 0.64
CA GLU A 13 12.00 -2.78 0.27
C GLU A 13 10.71 -2.49 1.06
N SER A 14 10.51 -1.23 1.46
CA SER A 14 9.39 -0.84 2.33
C SER A 14 8.04 -0.99 1.64
N HIS A 15 7.96 -0.67 0.35
CA HIS A 15 6.75 -0.83 -0.44
C HIS A 15 6.36 -2.30 -0.61
N GLU A 16 7.34 -3.18 -0.82
CA GLU A 16 7.12 -4.62 -0.88
C GLU A 16 6.59 -5.18 0.44
N ARG A 17 7.22 -4.80 1.58
CA ARG A 17 6.73 -5.19 2.92
C ARG A 17 5.32 -4.73 3.17
N TRP A 18 5.00 -3.48 2.80
CA TRP A 18 3.66 -2.96 2.94
C TRP A 18 2.65 -3.75 2.11
N LEU A 19 2.95 -4.00 0.83
CA LEU A 19 2.05 -4.74 -0.06
C LEU A 19 1.82 -6.16 0.45
N SER A 20 2.87 -6.84 0.93
CA SER A 20 2.74 -8.17 1.54
C SER A 20 1.82 -8.14 2.76
N ASN A 21 2.04 -7.21 3.69
CA ASN A 21 1.20 -7.05 4.87
C ASN A 21 -0.25 -6.72 4.48
N PHE A 22 -0.45 -5.88 3.47
CA PHE A 22 -1.76 -5.53 2.95
C PHE A 22 -2.48 -6.75 2.36
N ILE A 23 -1.80 -7.57 1.56
CA ILE A 23 -2.36 -8.83 1.01
C ILE A 23 -2.79 -9.77 2.13
N GLN A 24 -1.98 -9.92 3.19
CA GLN A 24 -2.31 -10.76 4.33
C GLN A 24 -3.59 -10.29 5.03
N GLU A 25 -3.71 -8.99 5.30
CA GLU A 25 -4.91 -8.45 5.94
C GLU A 25 -6.12 -8.45 4.99
N ALA A 26 -5.93 -8.23 3.70
CA ALA A 26 -7.01 -8.30 2.71
C ALA A 26 -7.60 -9.71 2.63
N ARG A 27 -6.77 -10.76 2.74
CA ARG A 27 -7.22 -12.15 2.88
C ARG A 27 -7.99 -12.37 4.18
N ARG A 28 -7.48 -11.86 5.32
CA ARG A 28 -8.17 -11.97 6.63
C ARG A 28 -9.52 -11.25 6.65
N ALA A 29 -9.61 -10.14 5.94
CA ALA A 29 -10.84 -9.36 5.77
C ALA A 29 -11.80 -9.95 4.73
N GLU A 30 -11.45 -11.07 4.09
CA GLU A 30 -12.23 -11.73 3.02
C GLU A 30 -12.47 -10.80 1.81
N VAL A 31 -11.58 -9.84 1.58
CA VAL A 31 -11.61 -8.95 0.41
C VAL A 31 -11.08 -9.68 -0.82
N ILE A 32 -10.02 -10.46 -0.65
CA ILE A 32 -9.49 -11.36 -1.67
C ILE A 32 -9.53 -12.79 -1.14
N SER A 33 -10.01 -13.73 -1.95
CA SER A 33 -9.97 -15.16 -1.62
C SER A 33 -8.75 -15.83 -2.24
N ASN A 34 -8.39 -17.02 -1.73
CA ASN A 34 -7.34 -17.84 -2.35
C ASN A 34 -7.73 -18.29 -3.75
N ASP A 35 -9.03 -18.49 -4.02
CA ASP A 35 -9.52 -18.78 -5.37
C ASP A 35 -9.32 -17.60 -6.32
N ASP A 36 -9.47 -16.37 -5.84
CA ASP A 36 -9.19 -15.19 -6.67
C ASP A 36 -7.70 -15.05 -6.94
N LEU A 37 -6.85 -15.31 -5.94
CA LEU A 37 -5.41 -15.39 -6.15
C LEU A 37 -5.03 -16.49 -7.14
N LEU A 38 -5.70 -17.65 -7.13
CA LEU A 38 -5.44 -18.74 -8.07
C LEU A 38 -5.84 -18.36 -9.52
N LYS A 39 -6.91 -17.57 -9.69
CA LYS A 39 -7.30 -17.04 -11.00
C LYS A 39 -6.29 -16.01 -11.52
N THR A 40 -5.81 -15.14 -10.64
CA THR A 40 -4.81 -14.10 -10.98
C THR A 40 -3.44 -14.71 -11.27
N TYR A 41 -3.06 -15.71 -10.46
CA TYR A 41 -1.80 -16.45 -10.51
C TYR A 41 -2.07 -17.95 -10.70
N PRO A 42 -2.47 -18.37 -11.92
CA PRO A 42 -2.56 -19.78 -12.22
C PRO A 42 -1.19 -20.45 -12.11
N PRO A 43 -1.12 -21.79 -12.01
CA PRO A 43 0.15 -22.50 -11.86
C PRO A 43 1.24 -22.10 -12.85
N SER A 44 0.87 -21.79 -14.11
CA SER A 44 1.81 -21.31 -15.12
C SER A 44 2.52 -20.02 -14.70
N LYS A 45 1.77 -19.03 -14.18
CA LYS A 45 2.34 -17.75 -13.70
C LYS A 45 3.14 -17.93 -12.43
N ILE A 46 2.67 -18.79 -11.51
CA ILE A 46 3.40 -19.09 -10.28
C ILE A 46 4.80 -19.62 -10.65
N PHE A 47 4.88 -20.64 -11.51
CA PHE A 47 6.17 -21.24 -11.86
C PHE A 47 7.02 -20.39 -12.80
N GLU A 48 6.41 -19.51 -13.60
CA GLU A 48 7.14 -18.48 -14.34
C GLU A 48 7.93 -17.56 -13.40
N GLY A 49 7.32 -17.12 -12.29
CA GLY A 49 8.00 -16.33 -11.25
C GLY A 49 9.19 -17.03 -10.60
N TYR A 50 9.21 -18.37 -10.57
CA TYR A 50 10.32 -19.18 -10.04
C TYR A 50 11.27 -19.72 -11.12
N THR A 51 11.28 -19.18 -12.33
CA THR A 51 12.10 -19.69 -13.43
C THR A 51 13.60 -19.71 -13.07
N GLU A 52 14.09 -18.60 -12.52
CA GLU A 52 15.50 -18.42 -12.13
C GLU A 52 15.80 -18.91 -10.69
N GLU A 53 14.80 -19.44 -9.98
CA GLU A 53 14.92 -19.88 -8.59
C GLU A 53 14.56 -21.36 -8.40
N PRO A 54 15.39 -22.29 -8.92
CA PRO A 54 15.10 -23.72 -8.84
C PRO A 54 15.01 -24.24 -7.41
N ASP A 55 15.74 -23.63 -6.46
CA ASP A 55 15.69 -24.02 -5.04
C ASP A 55 14.37 -23.59 -4.37
N SER A 56 13.87 -22.39 -4.66
CA SER A 56 12.57 -21.92 -4.18
C SER A 56 11.44 -22.75 -4.80
N ARG A 57 11.52 -23.02 -6.11
CA ARG A 57 10.59 -23.92 -6.81
C ARG A 57 10.56 -25.31 -6.18
N ALA A 58 11.73 -25.88 -5.89
CA ALA A 58 11.85 -27.19 -5.27
C ALA A 58 11.20 -27.24 -3.88
N LYS A 59 11.40 -26.20 -3.05
CA LYS A 59 10.76 -26.08 -1.73
C LYS A 59 9.23 -26.04 -1.84
N LEU A 60 8.69 -25.26 -2.77
CA LEU A 60 7.25 -25.18 -3.02
C LEU A 60 6.68 -26.56 -3.38
N LEU A 61 7.33 -27.27 -4.31
CA LEU A 61 6.91 -28.62 -4.72
C LEU A 61 7.02 -29.64 -3.59
N SER A 62 8.10 -29.60 -2.81
CA SER A 62 8.29 -30.48 -1.67
C SER A 62 7.25 -30.22 -0.57
N ALA A 63 6.87 -28.97 -0.34
CA ALA A 63 5.84 -28.63 0.63
C ALA A 63 4.46 -29.16 0.20
N ILE A 64 4.09 -29.03 -1.07
CA ILE A 64 2.76 -29.39 -1.57
C ILE A 64 2.62 -30.88 -1.91
N PHE A 65 3.58 -31.47 -2.63
CA PHE A 65 3.51 -32.86 -3.08
C PHE A 65 4.38 -33.84 -2.30
N HIS A 66 5.12 -33.35 -1.29
CA HIS A 66 6.03 -34.17 -0.48
C HIS A 66 7.10 -34.91 -1.31
N PHE A 67 7.51 -34.33 -2.44
CA PHE A 67 8.67 -34.80 -3.17
C PHE A 67 9.95 -34.57 -2.36
N GLY A 68 10.94 -35.45 -2.54
CA GLY A 68 12.29 -35.15 -2.07
C GLY A 68 12.85 -33.93 -2.80
N GLU A 69 13.49 -33.00 -2.08
CA GLU A 69 14.01 -31.75 -2.64
C GLU A 69 14.92 -31.97 -3.87
N ALA A 70 15.74 -33.03 -3.84
CA ALA A 70 16.60 -33.39 -4.96
C ALA A 70 15.81 -33.77 -6.23
N THR A 71 14.66 -34.43 -6.09
CA THR A 71 13.77 -34.74 -7.22
C THR A 71 13.07 -33.48 -7.70
N ALA A 72 12.54 -32.68 -6.77
CA ALA A 72 11.82 -31.45 -7.07
C ALA A 72 12.70 -30.43 -7.83
N LYS A 73 13.97 -30.30 -7.46
CA LYS A 73 14.95 -29.41 -8.12
C LYS A 73 15.23 -29.79 -9.59
N ASN A 74 15.07 -31.06 -9.94
CA ASN A 74 15.29 -31.55 -11.31
C ASN A 74 14.06 -31.38 -12.22
N LEU A 75 12.91 -30.97 -11.67
CA LEU A 75 11.71 -30.68 -12.46
C LEU A 75 11.80 -29.28 -13.06
N ASP A 76 11.47 -29.17 -14.35
CA ASP A 76 11.35 -27.89 -15.04
C ASP A 76 9.99 -27.23 -14.75
N GLY A 77 9.89 -25.92 -14.99
CA GLY A 77 8.68 -25.14 -14.70
C GLY A 77 7.43 -25.68 -15.42
N GLN A 78 7.58 -26.21 -16.64
CA GLN A 78 6.48 -26.78 -17.40
C GLN A 78 5.94 -28.07 -16.79
N THR A 79 6.81 -28.97 -16.34
CA THR A 79 6.37 -30.18 -15.62
C THR A 79 5.70 -29.82 -14.31
N CYS A 80 6.23 -28.84 -13.58
CA CYS A 80 5.64 -28.35 -12.32
C CYS A 80 4.24 -27.78 -12.54
N THR A 81 4.07 -26.95 -13.57
CA THR A 81 2.78 -26.38 -14.00
C THR A 81 1.77 -27.50 -14.28
N THR A 82 2.17 -28.47 -15.11
CA THR A 82 1.31 -29.61 -15.47
C THR A 82 0.88 -30.43 -14.26
N LEU A 83 1.78 -30.65 -13.30
CA LEU A 83 1.46 -31.36 -12.06
C LEU A 83 0.43 -30.62 -11.21
N PHE A 84 0.58 -29.31 -11.04
CA PHE A 84 -0.39 -28.48 -10.32
C PHE A 84 -1.75 -28.47 -11.02
N ASP A 85 -1.79 -28.27 -12.34
CA ASP A 85 -3.04 -28.26 -13.11
C ASP A 85 -3.77 -29.59 -12.97
N LYS A 86 -3.06 -30.72 -13.09
CA LYS A 86 -3.65 -32.06 -12.94
C LYS A 86 -4.14 -32.31 -11.51
N ALA A 87 -3.41 -31.86 -10.50
CA ALA A 87 -3.82 -31.99 -9.11
C ALA A 87 -5.06 -31.14 -8.79
N LEU A 88 -5.15 -29.93 -9.34
CA LEU A 88 -6.33 -29.07 -9.26
C LEU A 88 -7.55 -29.68 -9.98
N GLU A 89 -7.36 -30.20 -11.20
CA GLU A 89 -8.40 -30.90 -11.97
C GLU A 89 -8.93 -32.14 -11.20
N ALA A 90 -8.04 -32.90 -10.58
CA ALA A 90 -8.35 -34.07 -9.78
C ALA A 90 -8.94 -33.74 -8.40
N LYS A 91 -8.88 -32.46 -7.97
CA LYS A 91 -9.22 -31.98 -6.62
C LYS A 91 -8.36 -32.58 -5.50
N ASP A 92 -7.16 -33.03 -5.85
CA ASP A 92 -6.13 -33.45 -4.88
C ASP A 92 -5.38 -32.24 -4.30
N LEU A 93 -5.50 -31.08 -4.97
CA LEU A 93 -4.95 -29.80 -4.55
C LEU A 93 -6.04 -28.72 -4.56
N THR A 94 -5.96 -27.77 -3.63
CA THR A 94 -6.89 -26.64 -3.49
C THR A 94 -6.12 -25.32 -3.47
N ALA A 95 -6.81 -24.21 -3.77
CA ALA A 95 -6.22 -22.88 -3.69
C ALA A 95 -5.67 -22.57 -2.28
N ASP A 96 -6.37 -23.01 -1.23
CA ASP A 96 -5.93 -22.84 0.16
C ASP A 96 -4.58 -23.50 0.42
N GLN A 97 -4.38 -24.75 -0.03
CA GLN A 97 -3.11 -25.45 0.12
C GLN A 97 -1.97 -24.78 -0.67
N ILE A 98 -2.27 -24.21 -1.84
CA ILE A 98 -1.27 -23.49 -2.64
C ILE A 98 -0.84 -22.21 -1.90
N PHE A 99 -1.79 -21.37 -1.49
CA PHE A 99 -1.51 -20.07 -0.85
C PHE A 99 -1.29 -20.14 0.67
N GLU A 100 -1.27 -21.34 1.24
CA GLU A 100 -0.64 -21.63 2.53
C GLU A 100 0.87 -21.69 2.37
N VAL A 101 1.36 -22.21 1.24
CA VAL A 101 2.80 -22.31 0.94
C VAL A 101 3.31 -21.08 0.19
N VAL A 102 2.62 -20.63 -0.85
CA VAL A 102 2.91 -19.38 -1.58
C VAL A 102 2.46 -18.22 -0.69
N THR A 103 3.39 -17.72 0.11
CA THR A 103 3.11 -16.65 1.07
C THR A 103 2.89 -15.30 0.40
N ALA A 104 2.32 -14.33 1.12
CA ALA A 104 2.19 -12.96 0.60
C ALA A 104 3.56 -12.33 0.27
N ASP A 105 4.60 -12.67 1.03
CA ASP A 105 5.97 -12.25 0.73
C ASP A 105 6.43 -12.81 -0.62
N GLU A 106 6.11 -14.08 -0.92
CA GLU A 106 6.44 -14.67 -2.22
C GLU A 106 5.62 -14.07 -3.36
N ILE A 107 4.33 -13.80 -3.16
CA ILE A 107 3.51 -13.11 -4.17
C ILE A 107 4.17 -11.79 -4.57
N VAL A 108 4.61 -10.99 -3.60
CA VAL A 108 5.25 -9.69 -3.88
C VAL A 108 6.64 -9.85 -4.49
N ARG A 109 7.41 -10.85 -4.05
CA ARG A 109 8.81 -11.05 -4.46
C ARG A 109 8.97 -11.65 -5.84
N VAL A 110 8.12 -12.61 -6.21
CA VAL A 110 8.30 -13.40 -7.45
C VAL A 110 7.15 -13.27 -8.44
N LEU A 111 5.98 -12.78 -8.02
CA LEU A 111 4.84 -12.60 -8.91
C LEU A 111 4.64 -11.12 -9.23
N ASP A 112 3.81 -10.86 -10.24
CA ASP A 112 3.53 -9.50 -10.69
C ASP A 112 2.69 -8.72 -9.65
N GLN A 113 3.30 -7.69 -9.06
CA GLN A 113 2.68 -6.80 -8.07
C GLN A 113 1.50 -6.01 -8.66
N LYS A 114 1.54 -5.68 -9.95
CA LYS A 114 0.43 -5.00 -10.65
C LYS A 114 -0.82 -5.87 -10.66
N ALA A 115 -0.66 -7.15 -10.94
CA ALA A 115 -1.78 -8.09 -11.01
C ALA A 115 -2.51 -8.25 -9.66
N VAL A 116 -1.80 -8.29 -8.52
CA VAL A 116 -2.46 -8.38 -7.21
C VAL A 116 -3.11 -7.06 -6.80
N TRP A 117 -2.49 -5.92 -7.12
CA TRP A 117 -3.12 -4.62 -6.88
C TRP A 117 -4.38 -4.44 -7.72
N GLY A 118 -4.33 -4.83 -9.00
CA GLY A 118 -5.50 -4.89 -9.90
C GLY A 118 -6.62 -5.76 -9.32
N LEU A 119 -6.29 -6.96 -8.84
CA LEU A 119 -7.26 -7.84 -8.17
C LEU A 119 -7.94 -7.14 -6.97
N VAL A 120 -7.17 -6.44 -6.14
CA VAL A 120 -7.73 -5.71 -4.99
C VAL A 120 -8.72 -4.65 -5.45
N ARG A 121 -8.36 -3.88 -6.49
CA ARG A 121 -9.23 -2.83 -7.07
C ARG A 121 -10.53 -3.43 -7.61
N ASP A 122 -10.45 -4.52 -8.36
CA ASP A 122 -11.58 -5.18 -9.02
C ASP A 122 -12.62 -5.73 -8.04
N THR A 123 -12.27 -5.95 -6.77
CA THR A 123 -13.24 -6.39 -5.76
C THR A 123 -14.21 -5.26 -5.36
N HIS A 124 -13.87 -4.00 -5.64
CA HIS A 124 -14.61 -2.79 -5.22
C HIS A 124 -15.01 -2.82 -3.75
N TRP A 125 -14.17 -3.40 -2.88
CA TRP A 125 -14.50 -3.62 -1.48
C TRP A 125 -14.77 -2.32 -0.72
N PHE A 126 -14.14 -1.22 -1.14
CA PHE A 126 -14.24 0.13 -0.60
C PHE A 126 -15.53 0.87 -0.98
N GLU A 127 -16.22 0.46 -2.06
CA GLU A 127 -17.50 1.08 -2.49
C GLU A 127 -18.73 0.45 -1.84
N ARG A 128 -18.57 -0.78 -1.32
CA ARG A 128 -19.65 -1.51 -0.66
C ARG A 128 -19.92 -0.89 0.72
N LYS A 129 -21.10 -1.18 1.28
CA LYS A 129 -21.44 -0.77 2.65
C LYS A 129 -20.28 -1.17 3.59
N PRO A 130 -19.66 -0.21 4.29
CA PRO A 130 -18.47 -0.49 5.09
C PRO A 130 -18.86 -1.42 6.24
N ASP A 131 -18.21 -2.57 6.29
CA ASP A 131 -18.25 -3.48 7.42
C ASP A 131 -17.02 -3.26 8.33
N GLU A 132 -17.08 -3.82 9.53
CA GLU A 132 -16.00 -3.66 10.51
C GLU A 132 -14.68 -4.24 10.02
N LYS A 133 -14.72 -5.35 9.26
CA LYS A 133 -13.51 -5.99 8.71
C LYS A 133 -12.80 -5.11 7.69
N LYS A 134 -13.53 -4.47 6.78
CA LYS A 134 -13.00 -3.54 5.78
C LYS A 134 -12.47 -2.26 6.40
N ARG A 135 -13.11 -1.78 7.47
CA ARG A 135 -12.56 -0.66 8.24
C ARG A 135 -11.26 -1.05 8.93
N ALA A 136 -11.22 -2.21 9.59
CA ALA A 136 -9.98 -2.72 10.17
C ALA A 136 -8.87 -2.90 9.12
N LEU A 137 -9.21 -3.40 7.93
CA LEU A 137 -8.28 -3.50 6.79
C LEU A 137 -7.74 -2.13 6.40
N MET A 138 -8.61 -1.13 6.21
CA MET A 138 -8.17 0.22 5.83
C MET A 138 -7.33 0.87 6.93
N GLU A 139 -7.69 0.67 8.20
CA GLU A 139 -6.93 1.17 9.35
C GLU A 139 -5.52 0.57 9.36
N HIS A 140 -5.43 -0.74 9.17
CA HIS A 140 -4.15 -1.44 9.08
C HIS A 140 -3.34 -0.97 7.87
N ALA A 141 -3.98 -0.79 6.71
CA ALA A 141 -3.33 -0.32 5.49
C ALA A 141 -2.71 1.07 5.68
N LEU A 142 -3.48 2.02 6.23
CA LEU A 142 -3.00 3.37 6.54
C LEU A 142 -1.88 3.36 7.59
N SER A 143 -2.07 2.63 8.69
CA SER A 143 -1.06 2.52 9.76
C SER A 143 0.25 1.93 9.24
N SER A 144 0.17 0.89 8.42
CA SER A 144 1.34 0.26 7.81
C SER A 144 2.01 1.21 6.82
N MET A 145 1.23 1.98 6.05
CA MET A 145 1.76 2.93 5.08
C MET A 145 2.57 4.05 5.75
N ILE A 146 2.06 4.58 6.87
CA ILE A 146 2.74 5.57 7.70
C ILE A 146 4.02 4.98 8.30
N LYS A 147 3.96 3.75 8.80
CA LYS A 147 5.10 3.05 9.40
C LYS A 147 6.21 2.77 8.39
N GLU A 148 5.86 2.32 7.18
CA GLU A 148 6.81 1.97 6.13
C GLU A 148 7.27 3.19 5.30
N GLY A 149 6.67 4.37 5.49
CA GLY A 149 7.13 5.61 4.86
C GLY A 149 6.89 5.67 3.35
N LEU A 150 5.84 5.00 2.88
CA LEU A 150 5.48 4.83 1.46
C LEU A 150 5.19 6.14 0.70
N GLY A 151 5.11 7.28 1.39
CA GLY A 151 5.01 8.61 0.78
C GLY A 151 6.29 9.07 0.06
N GLY A 152 7.44 8.45 0.35
CA GLY A 152 8.76 8.82 -0.15
C GLY A 152 9.67 9.37 0.96
N GLU A 153 10.99 9.22 0.81
CA GLU A 153 11.98 9.82 1.72
C GLU A 153 11.85 11.36 1.67
N GLY A 154 11.22 11.94 2.69
CA GLY A 154 11.03 13.40 2.82
C GLY A 154 9.61 13.89 2.53
N SER A 155 8.76 13.06 1.94
CA SER A 155 7.32 13.30 1.88
C SER A 155 6.75 12.93 3.24
N GLY A 156 6.15 13.89 3.91
CA GLY A 156 5.53 13.70 5.21
C GLY A 156 4.71 12.41 5.37
N LYS A 157 4.64 11.87 6.61
CA LYS A 157 3.79 10.73 6.99
C LYS A 157 2.37 10.81 6.41
N TRP A 158 1.83 12.02 6.26
CA TRP A 158 0.47 12.27 5.80
C TRP A 158 0.39 12.98 4.45
N SER A 159 1.53 13.17 3.78
CA SER A 159 1.61 13.82 2.47
C SER A 159 0.71 13.17 1.44
N PHE A 160 0.63 11.84 1.42
CA PHE A 160 -0.21 11.10 0.46
C PHE A 160 -1.71 11.43 0.60
N LEU A 161 -2.24 11.69 1.81
CA LEU A 161 -3.64 12.11 1.98
C LEU A 161 -3.86 13.53 1.46
N VAL A 162 -2.92 14.43 1.75
CA VAL A 162 -3.02 15.82 1.32
C VAL A 162 -2.84 15.95 -0.18
N GLU A 163 -1.96 15.18 -0.79
CA GLU A 163 -1.79 15.08 -2.24
C GLU A 163 -3.04 14.55 -2.92
N ALA A 164 -3.69 13.53 -2.34
CA ALA A 164 -4.84 12.88 -2.96
C ALA A 164 -6.13 13.73 -2.91
N PHE A 165 -6.34 14.55 -1.86
CA PHE A 165 -7.63 15.24 -1.65
C PHE A 165 -7.51 16.74 -1.39
N GLY A 166 -6.33 17.24 -1.04
CA GLY A 166 -6.18 18.57 -0.45
C GLY A 166 -6.61 18.60 1.02
N LEU A 167 -5.84 19.30 1.84
CA LEU A 167 -6.09 19.40 3.29
C LEU A 167 -7.42 20.10 3.61
N GLU A 168 -7.82 21.07 2.78
CA GLU A 168 -9.05 21.85 2.99
C GLU A 168 -10.30 20.98 2.85
N ALA A 169 -10.45 20.28 1.71
CA ALA A 169 -11.59 19.40 1.46
C ALA A 169 -11.64 18.28 2.52
N PHE A 170 -10.48 17.72 2.86
CA PHE A 170 -10.37 16.71 3.90
C PHE A 170 -10.94 17.18 5.26
N MET A 171 -10.55 18.38 5.69
CA MET A 171 -11.01 18.95 6.96
C MET A 171 -12.47 19.38 6.91
N ALA A 172 -12.89 20.05 5.83
CA ALA A 172 -14.24 20.61 5.70
C ALA A 172 -15.32 19.52 5.58
N ASP A 173 -15.08 18.52 4.72
CA ASP A 173 -16.12 17.60 4.26
C ASP A 173 -16.23 16.34 5.11
N TYR A 174 -15.13 15.87 5.69
CA TYR A 174 -15.10 14.55 6.34
C TYR A 174 -14.85 14.61 7.85
N MET A 175 -14.25 15.67 8.37
CA MET A 175 -13.92 15.75 9.80
C MET A 175 -15.06 16.39 10.61
N PRO A 176 -15.56 15.73 11.67
CA PRO A 176 -16.47 16.37 12.63
C PRO A 176 -15.87 17.64 13.24
N SER A 177 -16.74 18.59 13.63
CA SER A 177 -16.31 19.87 14.20
C SER A 177 -15.39 19.71 15.41
N GLU A 178 -15.67 18.75 16.28
CA GLU A 178 -14.87 18.45 17.48
C GLU A 178 -13.44 18.02 17.12
N LEU A 179 -13.31 17.13 16.15
CA LEU A 179 -12.00 16.65 15.67
C LEU A 179 -11.25 17.74 14.92
N ARG A 180 -11.93 18.54 14.10
CA ARG A 180 -11.33 19.74 13.47
C ARG A 180 -10.75 20.69 14.51
N THR A 181 -11.50 21.02 15.56
CA THR A 181 -11.02 21.89 16.62
C THR A 181 -9.82 21.27 17.34
N LYS A 182 -9.83 19.96 17.63
CA LYS A 182 -8.69 19.26 18.23
C LYS A 182 -7.43 19.35 17.35
N ILE A 183 -7.58 19.06 16.05
CA ILE A 183 -6.50 19.16 15.06
C ILE A 183 -5.95 20.58 14.99
N LEU A 184 -6.82 21.59 14.87
CA LEU A 184 -6.41 23.00 14.79
C LEU A 184 -5.72 23.48 16.08
N MET A 185 -6.21 23.08 17.25
CA MET A 185 -5.59 23.41 18.54
C MET A 185 -4.23 22.75 18.71
N HIS A 186 -4.08 21.51 18.25
CA HIS A 186 -2.79 20.83 18.20
C HIS A 186 -1.81 21.58 17.29
N ALA A 187 -2.21 21.85 16.05
CA ALA A 187 -1.41 22.60 15.08
C ALA A 187 -1.01 23.98 15.63
N TYR A 188 -1.95 24.72 16.22
CA TYR A 188 -1.68 26.02 16.86
C TYR A 188 -0.66 25.93 18.00
N THR A 189 -0.76 24.88 18.82
CA THR A 189 0.18 24.64 19.92
C THR A 189 1.58 24.33 19.39
N MET A 190 1.69 23.58 18.29
CA MET A 190 2.97 23.30 17.63
C MET A 190 3.56 24.55 16.97
N GLY A 191 2.73 25.37 16.33
CA GLY A 191 3.14 26.66 15.79
C GLY A 191 3.69 27.60 16.87
N LYS A 192 3.05 27.65 18.05
CA LYS A 192 3.58 28.40 19.22
C LYS A 192 4.94 27.92 19.70
N ARG A 193 5.27 26.64 19.47
CA ARG A 193 6.57 26.05 19.80
C ARG A 193 7.61 26.28 18.69
N GLY A 194 7.27 27.03 17.64
CA GLY A 194 8.16 27.31 16.51
C GLY A 194 8.26 26.16 15.50
N VAL A 195 7.37 25.16 15.58
CA VAL A 195 7.31 24.08 14.59
C VAL A 195 6.60 24.59 13.33
N MET A 196 7.19 24.33 12.16
CA MET A 196 6.58 24.68 10.89
C MET A 196 5.27 23.91 10.70
N LEU A 197 4.20 24.62 10.34
CA LEU A 197 2.89 24.02 10.06
C LEU A 197 2.93 23.29 8.72
N THR A 198 3.25 22.00 8.76
CA THR A 198 3.15 21.08 7.62
C THR A 198 1.94 20.17 7.76
N ALA A 199 1.58 19.48 6.67
CA ALA A 199 0.53 18.46 6.69
C ALA A 199 0.73 17.43 7.80
N ASP A 200 1.98 17.04 8.08
CA ASP A 200 2.29 16.06 9.12
C ASP A 200 2.02 16.54 10.53
N VAL A 201 2.28 17.82 10.77
CA VAL A 201 2.05 18.45 12.08
C VAL A 201 0.56 18.66 12.30
N ILE A 202 -0.19 18.91 11.22
CA ILE A 202 -1.64 19.11 11.29
C ILE A 202 -2.34 17.77 11.48
N LEU A 203 -1.99 16.76 10.68
CA LEU A 203 -2.60 15.42 10.73
C LEU A 203 -1.84 14.47 11.65
N ASP A 204 -1.09 15.00 12.63
CA ASP A 204 -0.26 14.20 13.51
C ASP A 204 -1.03 13.04 14.15
N GLU A 205 -0.32 11.96 14.43
CA GLU A 205 -0.90 10.69 14.90
C GLU A 205 -1.72 10.88 16.19
N ASP A 206 -1.34 11.84 17.05
CA ASP A 206 -2.07 12.18 18.26
C ASP A 206 -3.41 12.91 17.99
N ALA A 207 -3.46 13.68 16.90
CA ALA A 207 -4.62 14.48 16.53
C ALA A 207 -5.63 13.66 15.72
N ALA A 208 -5.15 12.91 14.72
CA ALA A 208 -5.95 12.18 13.75
C ALA A 208 -5.38 10.78 13.43
N PRO A 209 -5.40 9.83 14.39
CA PRO A 209 -4.88 8.49 14.16
C PRO A 209 -5.67 7.75 13.06
N PRO A 210 -5.08 6.76 12.37
CA PRO A 210 -5.75 6.00 11.32
C PRO A 210 -7.13 5.45 11.70
N SER A 211 -7.30 5.00 12.94
CA SER A 211 -8.58 4.51 13.48
C SER A 211 -9.68 5.58 13.47
N VAL A 212 -9.33 6.84 13.73
CA VAL A 212 -10.25 7.98 13.66
C VAL A 212 -10.55 8.32 12.20
N LEU A 213 -9.55 8.29 11.33
CA LEU A 213 -9.72 8.58 9.91
C LEU A 213 -10.70 7.63 9.25
N VAL A 214 -10.52 6.32 9.43
CA VAL A 214 -11.38 5.30 8.83
C VAL A 214 -12.83 5.34 9.33
N LYS A 215 -13.04 5.87 10.53
CA LYS A 215 -14.39 6.03 11.09
C LYS A 215 -15.18 7.14 10.43
N HIS A 216 -14.50 8.21 10.00
CA HIS A 216 -15.14 9.46 9.56
C HIS A 216 -15.00 9.71 8.06
N VAL A 217 -13.91 9.24 7.45
CA VAL A 217 -13.64 9.38 6.02
C VAL A 217 -14.20 8.16 5.27
N PRO A 218 -14.94 8.36 4.17
CA PRO A 218 -15.39 7.26 3.32
C PRO A 218 -14.23 6.38 2.81
N LEU A 219 -14.48 5.07 2.70
CA LEU A 219 -13.43 4.11 2.32
C LEU A 219 -12.98 4.29 0.87
N ASP A 220 -13.88 4.69 -0.03
CA ASP A 220 -13.58 5.01 -1.42
C ASP A 220 -12.61 6.20 -1.54
N VAL A 221 -12.76 7.19 -0.67
CA VAL A 221 -11.83 8.31 -0.57
C VAL A 221 -10.48 7.78 -0.09
N LEU A 222 -10.42 7.08 1.04
CA LEU A 222 -9.15 6.55 1.55
C LEU A 222 -8.45 5.60 0.57
N HIS A 223 -9.21 4.81 -0.19
CA HIS A 223 -8.67 3.93 -1.22
C HIS A 223 -7.98 4.69 -2.34
N LYS A 224 -8.49 5.85 -2.78
CA LYS A 224 -7.81 6.70 -3.78
C LYS A 224 -6.44 7.16 -3.30
N ALA A 225 -6.26 7.34 -1.99
CA ALA A 225 -4.95 7.67 -1.42
C ALA A 225 -3.99 6.48 -1.51
N LEU A 226 -4.51 5.27 -1.29
CA LEU A 226 -3.74 4.04 -1.50
C LEU A 226 -3.39 3.86 -2.98
N ASP A 227 -4.32 4.14 -3.90
CA ASP A 227 -4.06 4.10 -5.35
C ASP A 227 -2.99 5.12 -5.75
N ALA A 228 -3.03 6.34 -5.22
CA ALA A 228 -1.98 7.35 -5.46
C ALA A 228 -0.61 6.91 -4.92
N ALA A 229 -0.57 6.19 -3.80
CA ALA A 229 0.67 5.59 -3.31
C ALA A 229 1.12 4.44 -4.23
N ALA A 230 0.22 3.57 -4.67
CA ALA A 230 0.49 2.45 -5.56
C ALA A 230 1.01 2.90 -6.94
N ASP A 231 0.51 4.03 -7.47
CA ASP A 231 0.96 4.64 -8.72
C ASP A 231 2.45 5.03 -8.67
N LYS A 232 2.94 5.52 -7.52
CA LYS A 232 4.36 5.87 -7.31
C LYS A 232 5.30 4.67 -7.48
N PHE A 233 4.81 3.45 -7.31
CA PHE A 233 5.56 2.21 -7.45
C PHE A 233 5.21 1.44 -8.73
N ASP A 234 4.49 2.08 -9.67
CA ASP A 234 4.05 1.45 -10.91
C ASP A 234 3.27 0.15 -10.64
N TRP A 235 2.34 0.16 -9.69
CA TRP A 235 1.45 -0.99 -9.43
C TRP A 235 0.10 -0.86 -10.14
N ILE A 236 -0.22 0.33 -10.64
CA ILE A 236 -1.42 0.56 -11.41
C ILE A 236 -1.05 0.42 -12.87
N GLU A 237 -1.69 -0.52 -13.56
CA GLU A 237 -1.58 -0.59 -15.02
C GLU A 237 -2.17 0.71 -15.56
N SER A 238 -1.30 1.59 -16.03
CA SER A 238 -1.72 2.73 -16.83
C SER A 238 -2.48 2.14 -18.00
N GLU A 239 -3.79 2.37 -18.09
CA GLU A 239 -4.54 2.12 -19.32
C GLU A 239 -3.82 2.90 -20.40
N GLN A 240 -2.91 2.24 -21.11
CA GLN A 240 -2.42 2.73 -22.37
C GLN A 240 -3.68 2.75 -23.21
N VAL A 241 -4.27 3.94 -23.32
CA VAL A 241 -5.29 4.27 -24.30
C VAL A 241 -4.76 3.70 -25.59
N ALA A 242 -5.31 2.55 -25.98
CA ALA A 242 -5.01 1.92 -27.24
C ALA A 242 -5.39 2.98 -28.26
N THR A 243 -4.39 3.73 -28.72
CA THR A 243 -4.54 4.63 -29.85
C THR A 243 -4.89 3.68 -30.97
N GLU A 244 -6.18 3.62 -31.30
CA GLU A 244 -6.67 2.81 -32.40
C GLU A 244 -5.70 3.01 -33.57
N PRO A 245 -5.10 1.95 -34.11
CA PRO A 245 -4.32 2.10 -35.31
C PRO A 245 -5.29 2.67 -36.35
N HIS A 246 -5.02 3.90 -36.75
CA HIS A 246 -5.67 4.57 -37.87
C HIS A 246 -5.86 3.52 -38.97
N PRO A 247 -7.08 3.27 -39.46
CA PRO A 247 -7.29 2.31 -40.53
C PRO A 247 -6.38 2.70 -41.69
N ALA A 248 -5.47 1.79 -42.03
CA ALA A 248 -4.64 1.91 -43.20
C ALA A 248 -5.58 2.03 -44.40
N GLU A 249 -5.56 3.19 -45.06
CA GLU A 249 -6.15 3.33 -46.38
C GLU A 249 -5.45 2.32 -47.30
N GLU A 250 -6.22 1.30 -47.70
CA GLU A 250 -5.89 0.43 -48.82
C GLU A 250 -5.83 1.28 -50.09
N ASP A 251 -4.65 1.80 -50.44
CA ASP A 251 -4.40 2.26 -51.80
C ASP A 251 -3.75 1.15 -52.60
N SER A 252 -4.57 0.55 -53.45
CA SER A 252 -4.20 -0.48 -54.41
C SER A 252 -3.68 0.17 -55.69
N SER A 253 -2.37 0.07 -55.99
CA SER A 253 -1.91 -0.06 -57.39
C SER A 253 -0.42 -0.42 -57.56
N PRO A 254 -0.03 -1.02 -58.70
CA PRO A 254 1.05 -2.00 -58.77
C PRO A 254 2.40 -1.47 -59.31
N GLU A 255 3.45 -2.21 -58.95
CA GLU A 255 4.82 -2.34 -59.51
C GLU A 255 5.13 -1.69 -60.89
N LYS A 256 6.24 -0.93 -60.99
CA LYS A 256 7.61 -1.33 -61.49
C LYS A 256 8.43 -0.10 -62.04
N PRO A 257 9.75 -0.20 -62.38
CA PRO A 257 10.94 -0.08 -61.51
C PRO A 257 11.92 1.09 -61.85
N ALA A 258 12.82 1.38 -60.89
CA ALA A 258 14.21 1.90 -60.92
C ALA A 258 14.63 3.10 -61.83
N GLU A 259 15.31 4.11 -61.25
CA GLU A 259 16.66 4.61 -61.65
C GLU A 259 17.04 5.99 -61.03
N SER A 260 18.26 6.05 -60.47
CA SER A 260 19.23 7.18 -60.27
C SER A 260 18.92 8.51 -59.53
N ALA A 261 19.93 8.89 -58.73
CA ALA A 261 20.16 10.05 -57.86
C ALA A 261 20.52 11.38 -58.60
N PRO A 262 21.01 12.50 -57.98
CA PRO A 262 20.65 13.30 -56.79
C PRO A 262 20.49 14.84 -57.14
N PRO A 263 20.80 15.85 -56.26
CA PRO A 263 19.89 16.89 -55.72
C PRO A 263 20.03 18.31 -56.33
N PRO A 264 19.21 19.31 -55.91
CA PRO A 264 19.84 20.55 -55.39
C PRO A 264 19.06 21.38 -54.32
N LYS A 265 19.84 21.92 -53.36
CA LYS A 265 19.92 23.29 -52.80
C LYS A 265 18.67 24.13 -52.43
N ILE A 266 18.62 24.44 -51.12
CA ILE A 266 18.06 25.58 -50.36
C ILE A 266 18.03 26.93 -51.12
N PRO A 267 17.08 27.85 -50.82
CA PRO A 267 17.34 28.89 -49.79
C PRO A 267 16.12 29.32 -48.92
N THR A 268 16.33 29.45 -47.60
CA THR A 268 15.71 30.46 -46.69
C THR A 268 15.99 31.90 -47.19
N PRO A 269 15.36 33.01 -46.72
CA PRO A 269 14.66 33.28 -45.43
C PRO A 269 13.38 34.16 -45.59
N VAL A 270 12.73 34.60 -44.49
CA VAL A 270 12.47 36.02 -44.10
C VAL A 270 11.67 36.05 -42.77
N THR A 271 12.33 36.44 -41.68
CA THR A 271 11.75 37.27 -40.59
C THR A 271 11.86 38.73 -41.04
N PRO A 272 10.92 39.68 -40.75
CA PRO A 272 10.75 40.23 -39.38
C PRO A 272 9.36 40.86 -39.06
N LYS A 273 9.01 41.04 -37.78
CA LYS A 273 8.77 42.38 -37.21
C LYS A 273 8.45 42.36 -35.71
N ALA A 274 9.21 43.18 -35.01
CA ALA A 274 8.96 43.64 -33.65
C ALA A 274 7.71 44.52 -33.56
N GLY A 275 7.08 44.50 -32.40
CA GLY A 275 6.20 45.54 -31.89
C GLY A 275 6.22 45.51 -30.36
N PRO A 276 6.80 46.51 -29.68
CA PRO A 276 6.68 46.68 -28.24
C PRO A 276 5.41 47.46 -27.93
N LEU A 277 4.60 46.98 -26.99
CA LEU A 277 3.50 47.75 -26.41
C LEU A 277 3.86 48.07 -24.95
N MET A 278 4.18 49.35 -24.78
CA MET A 278 4.23 50.12 -23.54
C MET A 278 2.82 50.32 -22.95
N LEU A 279 2.82 50.85 -21.72
CA LEU A 279 1.73 51.49 -20.94
C LEU A 279 1.16 50.57 -19.85
N GLU A 280 1.50 50.74 -18.58
CA GLU A 280 1.38 51.90 -17.64
C GLU A 280 0.22 51.63 -16.67
N ASP A 281 0.62 51.55 -15.40
CA ASP A 281 0.07 52.22 -14.22
C ASP A 281 -1.35 51.94 -13.66
N ASP A 282 -1.34 51.99 -12.32
CA ASP A 282 -2.38 52.30 -11.36
C ASP A 282 -3.49 51.26 -11.12
N ASP A 283 -3.44 50.60 -9.94
CA ASP A 283 -4.56 50.75 -9.01
C ASP A 283 -4.17 50.48 -7.54
N ASP A 284 -4.50 51.47 -6.71
CA ASP A 284 -4.36 51.55 -5.25
C ASP A 284 -5.37 50.59 -4.58
N GLY A 285 -4.87 49.67 -3.75
CA GLY A 285 -5.69 48.80 -2.90
C GLY A 285 -5.55 49.18 -1.40
N PRO A 286 -6.65 49.37 -0.66
CA PRO A 286 -6.67 50.12 0.60
C PRO A 286 -6.06 49.42 1.83
N GLU A 287 -5.41 50.23 2.67
CA GLU A 287 -5.00 49.93 4.04
C GLU A 287 -6.18 49.46 4.91
N LEU A 288 -6.11 48.22 5.40
CA LEU A 288 -6.99 47.71 6.45
C LEU A 288 -6.50 48.18 7.83
N VAL A 289 -7.24 49.14 8.39
CA VAL A 289 -7.16 49.57 9.79
C VAL A 289 -7.70 48.44 10.67
N ILE A 290 -6.82 47.70 11.35
CA ILE A 290 -7.22 46.77 12.42
C ILE A 290 -7.34 47.57 13.72
N GLY A 291 -8.57 47.87 14.10
CA GLY A 291 -8.92 48.50 15.37
C GLY A 291 -8.62 47.58 16.56
N GLY A 292 -7.97 48.16 17.57
CA GLY A 292 -7.81 47.57 18.90
C GLY A 292 -9.15 47.49 19.62
N GLY A 293 -9.45 46.29 20.10
CA GLY A 293 -10.50 46.03 21.09
C GLY A 293 -9.84 45.50 22.36
N ASP A 294 -9.75 46.39 23.34
CA ASP A 294 -9.44 46.12 24.74
C ASP A 294 -10.67 45.47 25.42
N GLU A 295 -10.43 44.97 26.63
CA GLU A 295 -11.41 44.64 27.68
C GLU A 295 -11.94 43.20 27.82
N THR A 296 -11.26 42.52 28.75
CA THR A 296 -11.79 41.85 29.95
C THR A 296 -12.90 40.81 29.81
N LEU A 297 -12.56 39.56 30.15
CA LEU A 297 -13.42 38.68 30.93
C LEU A 297 -12.55 37.69 31.74
N VAL A 298 -12.20 38.10 32.95
CA VAL A 298 -11.67 37.21 34.00
C VAL A 298 -12.89 36.54 34.61
N GLY A 299 -13.17 35.30 34.18
CA GLY A 299 -14.22 34.46 34.72
C GLY A 299 -13.62 33.35 35.57
N ASP A 300 -14.06 33.30 36.83
CA ASP A 300 -13.72 32.36 37.89
C ASP A 300 -13.54 30.90 37.45
N VAL A 301 -12.39 30.33 37.82
CA VAL A 301 -12.18 28.87 37.82
C VAL A 301 -12.36 28.39 39.26
N PRO A 302 -13.36 27.55 39.56
CA PRO A 302 -13.49 26.94 40.88
C PRO A 302 -12.42 25.87 41.09
N ASP A 303 -11.72 26.06 42.20
CA ASP A 303 -10.80 25.17 42.89
C ASP A 303 -11.49 23.83 43.21
N LEU A 304 -11.12 22.76 42.48
CA LEU A 304 -11.54 21.39 42.79
C LEU A 304 -10.33 20.59 43.29
N ALA A 305 -10.20 20.68 44.60
CA ALA A 305 -9.57 19.76 45.53
C ALA A 305 -9.23 18.37 44.95
N GLU A 306 -7.93 18.10 44.90
CA GLU A 306 -7.34 16.78 44.89
C GLU A 306 -7.87 15.96 46.08
N LYS A 307 -8.55 14.85 45.80
CA LYS A 307 -8.73 13.77 46.75
C LYS A 307 -7.90 12.58 46.31
N ASP A 308 -6.77 12.50 47.01
CA ASP A 308 -5.99 11.34 47.37
C ASP A 308 -6.88 10.20 47.90
N GLU A 309 -6.96 9.07 47.20
CA GLU A 309 -7.27 7.78 47.81
C GLU A 309 -6.41 6.71 47.13
N GLY A 310 -5.42 6.25 47.89
CA GLY A 310 -4.54 5.15 47.54
C GLY A 310 -5.27 3.83 47.38
N TYR A 311 -4.75 3.01 46.47
CA TYR A 311 -4.98 1.57 46.48
C TYR A 311 -3.65 0.86 46.28
N ASP A 312 -3.07 0.51 47.42
CA ASP A 312 -2.02 -0.49 47.58
C ASP A 312 -2.73 -1.85 47.54
N ASP A 313 -2.50 -2.67 46.52
CA ASP A 313 -2.72 -4.11 46.72
C ASP A 313 -1.76 -4.97 45.89
N LYS A 314 -0.90 -5.64 46.65
CA LYS A 314 0.05 -6.66 46.22
C LYS A 314 -0.71 -7.93 45.90
N ALA A 315 -0.53 -8.45 44.69
CA ALA A 315 -0.80 -9.86 44.41
C ALA A 315 0.42 -10.50 43.73
N GLU A 316 1.25 -11.12 44.57
CA GLU A 316 2.32 -12.02 44.18
C GLU A 316 1.76 -13.25 43.43
N ALA A 317 1.99 -13.33 42.12
CA ALA A 317 1.76 -14.55 41.34
C ALA A 317 3.00 -15.47 41.39
N LYS A 318 2.90 -16.53 42.19
CA LYS A 318 3.89 -17.62 42.29
C LYS A 318 4.07 -18.35 40.93
N PRO A 319 5.31 -18.64 40.50
CA PRO A 319 5.54 -19.45 39.30
C PRO A 319 5.25 -20.94 39.56
N LYS A 320 4.32 -21.51 38.79
CA LYS A 320 4.05 -22.96 38.73
C LYS A 320 5.26 -23.71 38.13
N LYS A 321 5.95 -24.48 38.96
CA LYS A 321 6.88 -25.54 38.53
C LYS A 321 6.11 -26.61 37.74
N ARG A 322 6.34 -26.72 36.43
CA ARG A 322 6.03 -27.92 35.66
C ARG A 322 7.28 -28.81 35.63
N GLY A 323 7.25 -29.85 36.46
CA GLY A 323 8.14 -30.99 36.33
C GLY A 323 7.72 -31.86 35.16
N GLY A 324 8.66 -32.11 34.25
CA GLY A 324 8.52 -33.03 33.12
C GLY A 324 9.88 -33.63 32.82
N SER A 325 10.26 -34.65 33.58
CA SER A 325 11.43 -35.50 33.32
C SER A 325 11.14 -36.36 32.10
N LEU A 326 11.62 -35.96 30.93
CA LEU A 326 11.72 -36.83 29.76
C LEU A 326 12.99 -37.67 29.91
N LYS A 327 12.81 -38.97 30.14
CA LYS A 327 13.89 -39.96 30.02
C LYS A 327 14.29 -40.06 28.54
N PRO A 328 15.59 -40.04 28.21
CA PRO A 328 16.04 -40.32 26.84
C PRO A 328 15.87 -41.80 26.49
N PRO A 329 15.61 -42.13 25.21
CA PRO A 329 15.50 -43.51 24.74
C PRO A 329 16.86 -44.23 24.72
N PRO A 330 16.87 -45.56 24.88
CA PRO A 330 18.09 -46.36 24.86
C PRO A 330 18.68 -46.47 23.44
N LEU A 331 20.01 -46.35 23.35
CA LEU A 331 20.77 -46.53 22.12
C LEU A 331 20.77 -48.02 21.69
N PRO A 332 20.80 -48.30 20.37
CA PRO A 332 20.83 -49.66 19.84
C PRO A 332 22.18 -50.34 20.10
N ASN A 333 22.11 -51.57 20.63
CA ASN A 333 23.25 -52.47 20.80
C ASN A 333 23.85 -52.82 19.44
N LYS A 334 25.16 -52.53 19.28
CA LYS A 334 25.97 -53.12 18.21
C LYS A 334 26.30 -54.56 18.60
N SER A 335 25.65 -55.52 17.93
CA SER A 335 26.12 -56.91 17.92
C SER A 335 27.27 -57.04 16.92
N LYS A 336 28.29 -57.78 17.37
CA LYS A 336 29.46 -58.21 16.63
C LYS A 336 29.11 -59.13 15.46
#